data_AF-X0Q8Y6-F1
#
_entry.id   AF-X0Q8Y6-F1
#
_cell.length_a   1.000
_cell.length_b   1.000
_cell.length_c   1.000
_cell.angle_alpha   90.00
_cell.angle_beta   90.00
_cell.angle_gamma   90.00
#
_symmetry.space_group_name_H-M   'P 1'
#
loop_
_entity.id
_entity.type
_entity.pdbx_description
1 polymer ?
#
loop_
_entity_poly.entity_id
_entity_poly.type
_entity_poly.pdbx_seq_one_letter_code
_entity_poly.pdbx_strand_id
1 'polypeptide(L)'
;MARMPRGVSSGRLREYLVQQATDFRDSYGHLDPQVHAELSKPVDALRSGEAFHLHRHSLPDDHPARAAGHPADDLVLGADDVLRPAESGQ
;
A
#
# COMPACT_ATOMS: atom_id res chain seq x y z
N MET A 1 0.18 -2.53 -16.56
CA MET A 1 0.19 -1.24 -15.85
C MET A 1 -1.24 -0.72 -15.73
N ALA A 2 -1.89 -1.00 -14.61
CA ALA A 2 -3.26 -0.55 -14.36
C ALA A 2 -3.27 0.96 -14.09
N ARG A 3 -3.85 1.73 -15.02
CA ARG A 3 -4.05 3.16 -14.86
C ARG A 3 -5.24 3.38 -13.92
N MET A 4 -5.02 4.04 -12.80
CA MET A 4 -6.09 4.37 -11.87
C MET A 4 -7.07 5.40 -12.46
N PRO A 5 -8.35 5.35 -12.06
CA PRO A 5 -9.28 6.45 -12.25
C PRO A 5 -8.85 7.64 -11.38
N ARG A 6 -8.87 8.84 -11.96
CA ARG A 6 -8.51 10.12 -11.33
C ARG A 6 -9.24 10.31 -9.99
N GLY A 7 -8.51 10.73 -8.95
CA GLY A 7 -9.10 11.15 -7.67
C GLY A 7 -9.30 10.03 -6.66
N VAL A 8 -8.24 9.27 -6.35
CA VAL A 8 -8.28 8.28 -5.27
C VAL A 8 -8.34 9.02 -3.93
N SER A 9 -9.56 9.23 -3.43
CA SER A 9 -9.79 9.58 -2.03
C SER A 9 -9.28 8.43 -1.16
N SER A 10 -8.85 8.73 0.07
CA SER A 10 -8.12 7.80 0.94
C SER A 10 -8.81 6.42 1.11
N GLY A 11 -10.15 6.36 1.06
CA GLY A 11 -10.93 5.11 1.06
C GLY A 11 -10.70 4.14 -0.11
N ARG A 12 -10.18 4.59 -1.27
CA ARG A 12 -9.82 3.71 -2.40
C ARG A 12 -8.33 3.34 -2.43
N LEU A 13 -7.51 3.94 -1.58
CA LEU A 13 -6.08 3.64 -1.52
C LEU A 13 -5.85 2.22 -1.01
N ARG A 14 -6.56 1.81 0.06
CA ARG A 14 -6.47 0.45 0.60
C ARG A 14 -6.83 -0.60 -0.44
N GLU A 15 -7.96 -0.43 -1.13
CA GLU A 15 -8.38 -1.35 -2.20
C GLU A 15 -7.32 -1.49 -3.30
N TYR A 16 -6.73 -0.36 -3.72
CA TYR A 16 -5.65 -0.41 -4.70
C TYR A 16 -4.42 -1.16 -4.20
N LEU A 17 -4.00 -0.91 -2.95
CA LEU A 17 -2.85 -1.61 -2.36
C LEU A 17 -3.13 -3.10 -2.24
N VAL A 18 -4.35 -3.51 -1.87
CA VAL A 18 -4.76 -4.93 -1.85
C VAL A 18 -4.64 -5.52 -3.25
N GLN A 19 -5.11 -4.81 -4.28
CA GLN A 19 -5.06 -5.27 -5.67
C GLN A 19 -3.61 -5.43 -6.16
N GLN A 20 -2.75 -4.45 -5.90
CA GLN A 20 -1.31 -4.49 -6.21
C GLN A 20 -0.60 -5.65 -5.50
N ALA A 21 -0.81 -5.78 -4.19
CA ALA A 21 -0.18 -6.85 -3.41
C ALA A 21 -0.67 -8.25 -3.86
N THR A 22 -1.94 -8.37 -4.23
CA THR A 22 -2.51 -9.62 -4.77
C THR A 22 -1.90 -9.95 -6.12
N ASP A 23 -1.81 -8.98 -7.03
CA ASP A 23 -1.21 -9.14 -8.36
C ASP A 23 0.28 -9.52 -8.27
N PHE A 24 1.01 -8.88 -7.35
CA PHE A 24 2.42 -9.20 -7.08
C PHE A 24 2.59 -10.61 -6.51
N ARG A 25 1.74 -11.00 -5.54
CA ARG A 25 1.74 -12.37 -5.00
C ARG A 25 1.43 -13.40 -6.08
N ASP A 26 0.46 -13.16 -6.96
CA ASP A 26 0.11 -14.09 -8.04
C ASP A 26 1.24 -14.21 -9.07
N SER A 27 1.84 -13.08 -9.43
CA SER A 27 2.93 -12.99 -10.41
C SER A 27 4.24 -13.63 -9.93
N TYR A 28 4.54 -13.59 -8.63
CA TYR A 28 5.84 -14.05 -8.11
C TYR A 28 5.75 -15.19 -7.09
N GLY A 29 4.62 -15.34 -6.41
CA GLY A 29 4.41 -16.36 -5.38
C GLY A 29 4.21 -17.76 -5.95
N HIS A 30 3.83 -17.92 -7.22
CA HIS A 30 3.69 -19.25 -7.82
C HIS A 30 5.03 -20.01 -7.98
N LEU A 31 6.16 -19.31 -7.87
CA LEU A 31 7.49 -19.88 -8.04
C LEU A 31 7.94 -20.69 -6.81
N ASP A 32 7.46 -20.33 -5.62
CA ASP A 32 7.84 -20.97 -4.37
C ASP A 32 6.77 -20.76 -3.28
N PRO A 33 6.33 -21.83 -2.58
CA PRO A 33 5.27 -21.73 -1.58
C PRO A 33 5.64 -20.88 -0.36
N GLN A 34 6.93 -20.79 0.00
CA GLN A 34 7.39 -19.89 1.07
C GLN A 34 7.30 -18.44 0.61
N VAL A 35 7.68 -18.13 -0.63
CA VAL A 35 7.49 -16.80 -1.23
C VAL A 35 6.01 -16.43 -1.29
N HIS A 36 5.12 -17.35 -1.70
CA HIS A 36 3.68 -17.11 -1.66
C HIS A 36 3.17 -16.76 -0.26
N ALA A 37 3.64 -17.48 0.77
CA ALA A 37 3.27 -17.21 2.16
C ALA A 37 3.74 -15.83 2.63
N GLU A 38 4.98 -15.46 2.33
CA GLU A 38 5.51 -14.13 2.67
C GLU A 38 4.74 -13.01 1.97
N LEU A 39 4.43 -13.17 0.69
CA LEU A 39 3.66 -12.19 -0.09
C LEU A 39 2.17 -12.16 0.28
N SER A 40 1.65 -13.18 0.96
CA SER A 40 0.28 -13.19 1.47
C SER A 40 0.12 -12.32 2.73
N LYS A 41 1.17 -12.16 3.55
CA LYS A 41 1.14 -11.32 4.76
C LYS A 41 0.68 -9.87 4.51
N PRO A 42 1.27 -9.11 3.56
CA PRO A 42 0.82 -7.75 3.29
C PRO A 42 -0.61 -7.70 2.71
N VAL A 43 -1.02 -8.70 1.92
CA VAL A 43 -2.40 -8.79 1.41
C VAL A 43 -3.39 -8.93 2.56
N ASP A 44 -3.08 -9.81 3.52
CA ASP A 44 -3.93 -10.06 4.68
C ASP A 44 -4.00 -8.83 5.60
N ALA A 45 -2.86 -8.20 5.91
CA ALA A 45 -2.81 -6.98 6.71
C ALA A 45 -3.64 -5.83 6.11
N LEU A 46 -3.58 -5.65 4.79
CA LEU A 46 -4.39 -4.63 4.11
C LEU A 46 -5.89 -4.96 4.15
N ARG A 47 -6.26 -6.24 4.03
CA ARG A 47 -7.66 -6.72 4.09
C ARG A 47 -8.24 -6.70 5.50
N SER A 48 -7.41 -6.92 6.53
CA SER A 48 -7.78 -6.89 7.95
C SER A 48 -8.35 -5.53 8.37
N GLY A 49 -8.05 -4.46 7.63
CA GLY A 49 -8.42 -3.11 8.03
C GLY A 49 -7.42 -2.51 9.02
N GLU A 50 -6.33 -3.20 9.34
CA GLU A 50 -5.32 -2.72 10.28
C GLU A 50 -4.48 -1.58 9.70
N ALA A 51 -3.75 -0.89 10.58
CA ALA A 51 -2.81 0.14 10.19
C ALA A 51 -1.69 -0.46 9.34
N PHE A 52 -1.49 0.08 8.14
CA PHE A 52 -0.50 -0.42 7.20
C PHE A 52 0.61 0.61 6.98
N HIS A 53 1.85 0.21 7.23
CA HIS A 53 3.01 1.04 7.03
C HIS A 53 3.49 0.92 5.58
N LEU A 54 3.75 2.06 4.95
CA LEU A 54 4.25 2.14 3.59
C LEU A 54 5.11 3.38 3.41
N HIS A 55 6.03 3.32 2.46
CA HIS A 55 6.78 4.50 2.07
C HIS A 55 6.00 5.35 1.07
N ARG A 56 6.30 6.64 1.05
CA ARG A 56 5.67 7.61 0.14
C ARG A 56 5.86 7.27 -1.33
N HIS A 57 7.01 6.70 -1.72
CA HIS A 57 7.23 6.24 -3.09
C HIS A 57 6.39 5.02 -3.50
N SER A 58 5.86 4.27 -2.53
CA SER A 58 4.95 3.14 -2.79
C SER A 58 3.54 3.60 -3.15
N LEU A 59 3.21 4.88 -2.91
CA LEU A 59 1.96 5.47 -3.36
C LEU A 59 1.89 5.50 -4.90
N PRO A 60 0.68 5.48 -5.49
CA PRO A 60 0.54 5.65 -6.93
C PRO A 60 1.01 7.04 -7.39
N ASP A 61 1.52 7.13 -8.63
CA ASP A 61 2.11 8.36 -9.18
C ASP A 61 1.15 9.56 -9.19
N ASP A 62 -0.15 9.29 -9.30
CA ASP A 62 -1.22 10.31 -9.31
C ASP A 62 -1.69 10.70 -7.88
N HIS A 63 -1.17 10.05 -6.83
CA HIS A 63 -1.62 10.32 -5.46
C HIS A 63 -1.03 11.64 -4.94
N PRO A 64 -1.84 12.60 -4.44
CA PRO A 64 -1.36 13.92 -4.02
C PRO A 64 -0.31 13.83 -2.90
N ALA A 65 -0.46 12.87 -1.97
CA ALA A 65 0.49 12.67 -0.89
C ALA A 65 1.88 12.19 -1.37
N ARG A 66 2.01 11.66 -2.59
CA ARG A 66 3.31 11.23 -3.14
C ARG A 66 4.23 12.42 -3.40
N ALA A 67 3.68 13.55 -3.84
CA ALA A 67 4.43 14.78 -4.11
C ALA A 67 4.56 15.71 -2.88
N ALA A 68 3.93 15.37 -1.76
CA ALA A 68 3.84 16.25 -0.59
C ALA A 68 5.09 16.26 0.31
N GLY A 69 6.19 15.59 -0.08
CA GLY A 69 7.39 15.44 0.77
C GLY A 69 8.41 14.46 0.20
N HIS A 70 9.27 13.90 1.06
CA HIS A 70 10.39 13.06 0.63
C HIS A 70 9.91 11.65 0.26
N PRO A 71 10.40 11.04 -0.85
CA PRO A 71 9.94 9.72 -1.29
C PRO A 71 10.22 8.58 -0.27
N ALA A 72 11.20 8.79 0.61
CA ALA A 72 11.54 7.87 1.70
C ALA A 72 10.73 8.12 2.97
N ASP A 73 9.84 9.12 3.01
CA ASP A 73 8.99 9.35 4.17
C ASP A 73 8.09 8.14 4.41
N ASP A 74 8.10 7.66 5.65
CA ASP A 74 7.18 6.64 6.13
C ASP A 74 5.78 7.24 6.32
N LEU A 75 4.79 6.47 5.89
CA LEU A 75 3.38 6.79 5.99
C LEU A 75 2.66 5.62 6.65
N VAL A 76 1.56 5.93 7.31
CA VAL A 76 0.65 4.94 7.90
C VAL A 76 -0.72 5.16 7.30
N LEU A 77 -1.23 4.12 6.64
CA LEU A 77 -2.62 4.03 6.24
C LEU A 77 -3.41 3.48 7.43
N GLY A 78 -4.14 4.34 8.13
CA GLY A 78 -4.93 3.97 9.30
C GLY A 78 -6.12 3.05 8.96
N ALA A 79 -6.72 2.47 10.00
CA ALA A 79 -7.93 1.65 9.86
C ALA A 79 -9.14 2.44 9.34
N ASP A 80 -9.12 3.76 9.52
CA ASP A 80 -10.07 4.71 8.97
C ASP A 80 -9.79 5.08 7.50
N ASP A 81 -8.89 4.35 6.84
CA ASP A 81 -8.42 4.60 5.48
C ASP A 81 -7.80 5.98 5.26
N VAL A 82 -7.38 6.66 6.32
CA VAL A 82 -6.68 7.94 6.22
C VAL A 82 -5.18 7.72 6.27
N LEU A 83 -4.49 8.30 5.29
CA LEU A 83 -3.04 8.30 5.21
C LEU A 83 -2.48 9.42 6.08
N ARG A 84 -1.58 9.06 6.99
CA ARG A 84 -0.88 9.98 7.91
C ARG A 84 0.63 9.79 7.75
N PRO A 85 1.46 10.82 7.97
CA PRO A 85 2.88 10.60 8.19
C PRO A 85 3.05 9.60 9.34
N ALA A 86 3.95 8.62 9.18
CA ALA A 86 4.40 7.88 10.34
C ALA A 86 5.06 8.90 11.27
N GLU A 87 4.61 9.00 12.50
CA GLU A 87 5.27 9.85 13.49
C GLU A 87 6.64 9.23 13.74
N SER A 88 7.65 9.70 13.01
CA SER A 88 9.04 9.44 13.33
C SER A 88 9.26 10.08 14.69
N GLY A 89 9.10 9.28 15.74
CA GLY A 89 9.48 9.66 17.11
C GLY A 89 10.90 10.21 17.05
N GLN A 90 10.98 11.51 17.30
CA GLN A 90 12.22 12.26 17.46
C GLN A 90 12.80 11.98 18.85
#